data_AF-A0A4R3N6C6-F1
#
_entry.id   AF-A0A4R3N6C6-F1
#
_cell.length_a   1.000
_cell.length_b   1.000
_cell.length_c   1.000
_cell.angle_alpha   90.00
_cell.angle_beta   90.00
_cell.angle_gamma   90.00
#
_symmetry.space_group_name_H-M   'P 1'
#
loop_
_entity.id
_entity.type
_entity.pdbx_description
1 polymer ?
#
loop_
_entity_poly.entity_id
_entity_poly.type
_entity_poly.pdbx_seq_one_letter_code
_entity_poly.pdbx_strand_id
1 'polypeptide(L)'
;MSDGRPDPDALLERIKEDEQRAARGRLKVFFGASAGVGKTYAMLSAARAQAEQGVDLVVGVIETHGRRETEALLTGLERLPLKELEYRGRVLREFDLDGALARRPALILIDELAHSNLTGSRHPKPRAGG
;
A
#
# COMPACT_ATOMS: atom_id res chain seq x y z
N MET A 1 -39.31 -4.02 7.54
CA MET A 1 -38.04 -3.26 7.57
C MET A 1 -36.91 -4.27 7.66
N SER A 2 -36.36 -4.70 6.53
CA SER A 2 -35.26 -5.67 6.48
C SER A 2 -33.95 -4.91 6.34
N ASP A 3 -33.06 -5.10 7.31
CA ASP A 3 -31.74 -4.51 7.46
C ASP A 3 -30.89 -4.82 6.22
N GLY A 4 -30.72 -3.83 5.34
CA GLY A 4 -30.09 -3.94 4.02
C GLY A 4 -28.57 -4.01 4.08
N ARG A 5 -28.01 -4.79 5.01
CA ARG A 5 -26.58 -5.06 5.02
C ARG A 5 -26.27 -6.11 3.95
N PRO A 6 -25.48 -5.75 2.91
CA PRO A 6 -25.01 -6.76 1.97
C PRO A 6 -24.19 -7.80 2.74
N ASP A 7 -24.44 -9.07 2.43
CA ASP A 7 -23.70 -10.20 2.99
C ASP A 7 -22.19 -10.03 2.66
N PRO A 8 -21.31 -9.94 3.68
CA PRO A 8 -19.88 -9.76 3.48
C PRO A 8 -19.26 -10.84 2.58
N ASP A 9 -19.74 -12.08 2.68
CA ASP A 9 -19.22 -13.21 1.91
C ASP A 9 -19.66 -13.10 0.44
N ALA A 10 -20.91 -12.72 0.19
CA ALA A 10 -21.41 -12.45 -1.16
C ALA A 10 -20.69 -11.27 -1.84
N LEU A 11 -20.27 -10.26 -1.06
CA LEU A 11 -19.45 -9.16 -1.57
C LEU A 11 -18.04 -9.64 -1.95
N LEU A 12 -17.44 -10.49 -1.13
CA LEU A 12 -16.12 -11.08 -1.39
C LEU A 12 -16.13 -12.00 -2.61
N GLU A 13 -17.16 -12.81 -2.78
CA GLU A 13 -17.31 -13.67 -3.97
C GLU A 13 -17.44 -12.86 -5.25
N ARG A 14 -18.26 -11.80 -5.21
CA ARG A 14 -18.47 -10.92 -6.36
C ARG A 14 -17.19 -10.16 -6.75
N ILE A 15 -16.40 -9.75 -5.77
CA ILE A 15 -15.05 -9.19 -5.99
C ILE A 15 -14.14 -10.24 -6.64
N LYS A 16 -14.13 -11.49 -6.15
CA LYS A 16 -13.32 -12.58 -6.75
C LYS A 16 -13.72 -12.90 -8.19
N GLU A 17 -15.01 -12.82 -8.53
CA GLU A 17 -15.50 -13.03 -9.88
C GLU A 17 -15.11 -11.89 -10.83
N ASP A 18 -15.25 -10.64 -10.39
CA ASP A 18 -14.81 -9.47 -11.15
C ASP A 18 -13.28 -9.46 -11.33
N GLU A 19 -12.55 -9.94 -10.32
CA GLU A 19 -11.09 -10.14 -10.33
C GLU A 19 -10.61 -11.17 -11.36
N GLN A 20 -11.41 -12.20 -11.65
CA GLN A 20 -11.10 -13.21 -12.66
C GLN A 20 -11.42 -12.73 -14.09
N ARG A 21 -12.39 -11.82 -14.25
CA ARG A 21 -12.83 -11.31 -15.56
C ARG A 21 -12.01 -10.13 -16.08
N ALA A 22 -11.28 -9.42 -15.23
CA ALA A 22 -10.53 -8.24 -15.64
C ALA A 22 -9.17 -8.62 -16.28
N ALA A 23 -9.04 -8.47 -17.60
CA ALA A 23 -7.75 -8.43 -18.33
C ALA A 23 -6.88 -7.18 -18.00
N ARG A 24 -7.17 -6.51 -16.88
CA ARG A 24 -6.59 -5.25 -16.41
C ARG A 24 -5.86 -5.50 -15.08
N GLY A 25 -4.81 -4.73 -14.81
CA GLY A 25 -4.06 -4.82 -13.54
C GLY A 25 -4.99 -4.76 -12.32
N ARG A 26 -4.74 -5.62 -11.33
CA ARG A 26 -5.55 -5.74 -10.11
C ARG A 26 -4.97 -4.86 -9.00
N LEU A 27 -5.81 -4.03 -8.38
CA LEU A 27 -5.44 -3.28 -7.18
C LEU A 27 -6.08 -3.92 -5.95
N LYS A 28 -5.26 -4.45 -5.04
CA LYS A 28 -5.70 -4.94 -3.74
C LYS A 28 -5.41 -3.88 -2.68
N VAL A 29 -6.44 -3.34 -2.05
CA VAL A 29 -6.32 -2.29 -1.04
C VAL A 29 -6.51 -2.87 0.36
N PHE A 30 -5.54 -2.67 1.24
CA PHE A 30 -5.65 -2.99 2.67
C PHE A 30 -6.04 -1.74 3.44
N PHE A 31 -7.30 -1.63 3.88
CA PHE A 31 -7.81 -0.51 4.66
C PHE A 31 -8.10 -0.91 6.12
N GLY A 32 -8.14 0.05 7.02
CA GLY A 32 -8.34 -0.16 8.45
C GLY A 32 -8.85 1.10 9.14
N ALA A 33 -9.69 0.93 10.16
CA ALA A 33 -10.50 2.00 10.77
C ALA A 33 -9.70 3.03 11.59
N SER A 34 -8.40 2.82 11.83
CA SER A 34 -7.54 3.73 12.60
C SER A 34 -6.05 3.54 12.27
N ALA A 35 -5.21 4.50 12.66
CA ALA A 35 -3.76 4.37 12.60
C ALA A 35 -3.26 3.31 13.60
N GLY A 36 -2.26 2.52 13.22
CA GLY A 36 -1.66 1.50 14.09
C GLY A 36 -2.39 0.15 14.16
N VAL A 37 -3.49 -0.03 13.43
CA VAL A 37 -4.23 -1.31 13.35
C VAL A 37 -3.50 -2.43 12.59
N GLY A 38 -2.26 -2.18 12.15
CA GLY A 38 -1.42 -3.18 11.50
C GLY A 38 -1.64 -3.38 10.00
N LYS A 39 -2.22 -2.40 9.28
CA LYS A 39 -2.44 -2.46 7.81
C LYS A 39 -1.16 -2.87 7.07
N THR A 40 -0.07 -2.14 7.33
CA THR A 40 1.25 -2.38 6.74
C THR A 40 1.77 -3.77 7.06
N TYR A 41 1.65 -4.21 8.31
CA TYR A 41 2.06 -5.54 8.73
C TYR A 41 1.26 -6.64 8.00
N ALA A 42 -0.06 -6.53 7.97
CA ALA A 42 -0.93 -7.49 7.29
C ALA A 42 -0.65 -7.56 5.78
N MET A 43 -0.43 -6.41 5.13
CA MET A 43 -0.04 -6.34 3.72
C MET A 43 1.30 -7.05 3.48
N LEU A 44 2.31 -6.78 4.31
CA LEU A 44 3.63 -7.41 4.18
C LEU A 44 3.60 -8.91 4.46
N SER A 45 2.85 -9.36 5.47
CA SER A 45 2.66 -10.78 5.75
C SER A 45 1.98 -11.51 4.60
N ALA A 46 0.96 -10.90 3.98
CA ALA A 46 0.33 -11.45 2.77
C ALA A 46 1.31 -11.49 1.59
N ALA A 47 2.13 -10.45 1.42
CA ALA A 47 3.15 -10.40 0.37
C ALA A 47 4.24 -11.47 0.55
N ARG A 48 4.63 -11.78 1.79
CA ARG A 48 5.57 -12.88 2.08
C ARG A 48 5.03 -14.23 1.65
N ALA A 49 3.76 -14.52 1.95
CA ALA A 49 3.11 -15.73 1.48
C ALA A 49 3.07 -15.83 -0.06
N GLN A 50 2.89 -14.70 -0.76
CA GLN A 50 2.97 -14.67 -2.23
C GLN A 50 4.41 -14.87 -2.74
N ALA A 51 5.40 -14.27 -2.08
CA ALA A 51 6.81 -14.46 -2.42
C ALA A 51 7.24 -15.93 -2.27
N GLU A 52 6.81 -16.59 -1.20
CA GLU A 52 7.06 -18.02 -0.95
C GLU A 52 6.41 -18.93 -2.02
N GLN A 53 5.35 -18.46 -2.66
CA GLN A 53 4.70 -19.11 -3.80
C GLN A 53 5.36 -18.78 -5.15
N GLY A 54 6.44 -17.99 -5.15
CA GLY A 54 7.18 -17.60 -6.35
C GLY A 54 6.54 -16.46 -7.15
N VAL A 55 5.63 -15.68 -6.55
CA VAL A 55 5.06 -14.50 -7.21
C VAL A 55 6.13 -13.43 -7.40
N ASP A 56 6.28 -12.93 -8.63
CA ASP A 56 7.16 -11.81 -8.96
C ASP A 56 6.61 -10.51 -8.33
N LEU A 57 7.20 -10.10 -7.22
CA LEU A 57 6.76 -8.94 -6.44
C LEU A 57 7.88 -7.93 -6.26
N VAL A 58 7.50 -6.66 -6.15
CA VAL A 58 8.42 -5.60 -5.78
C VAL A 58 7.79 -4.64 -4.77
N VAL A 59 8.61 -4.16 -3.85
CA VAL A 59 8.22 -3.13 -2.90
C VAL A 59 8.40 -1.77 -3.57
N GLY A 60 7.32 -1.01 -3.70
CA GLY A 60 7.36 0.37 -4.18
C GLY A 60 7.67 1.34 -3.06
N VAL A 61 6.71 1.57 -2.16
CA VAL A 61 6.87 2.45 -1.00
C VAL A 61 6.17 1.84 0.20
N ILE A 62 6.88 1.73 1.33
CA ILE A 62 6.36 1.18 2.58
C ILE A 62 6.90 2.00 3.75
N GLU A 63 6.02 2.39 4.67
CA GLU A 63 6.37 3.12 5.89
C GLU A 63 6.22 2.19 7.11
N THR A 64 7.33 1.77 7.71
CA THR A 64 7.32 0.87 8.87
C THR A 64 7.15 1.61 10.20
N HIS A 65 7.34 2.93 10.21
CA HIS A 65 7.35 3.77 11.41
C HIS A 65 8.26 3.24 12.54
N GLY A 66 9.41 2.63 12.19
CA GLY A 66 10.39 2.10 13.15
C GLY A 66 9.99 0.78 13.83
N ARG A 67 8.93 0.12 13.38
CA ARG A 67 8.49 -1.17 13.92
C ARG A 67 9.37 -2.30 13.40
N ARG A 68 10.28 -2.79 14.25
CA ARG A 68 11.26 -3.86 13.92
C ARG A 68 10.63 -5.10 13.29
N GLU A 69 9.51 -5.58 13.82
CA GLU A 69 8.83 -6.77 13.28
C GLU A 69 8.29 -6.54 11.86
N THR A 70 7.84 -5.31 11.57
CA THR A 70 7.37 -4.93 10.22
C THR A 70 8.55 -4.76 9.26
N GLU A 71 9.67 -4.22 9.72
CA GLU A 71 10.92 -4.12 8.96
C GLU A 71 11.48 -5.49 8.60
N ALA A 72 11.41 -6.46 9.53
CA ALA A 72 11.85 -7.82 9.28
C ALA A 72 11.11 -8.48 8.11
N LEU A 73 9.83 -8.17 7.91
CA LEU A 73 9.04 -8.69 6.78
C LEU A 73 9.50 -8.14 5.43
N LEU A 74 10.19 -6.99 5.40
CA LEU A 74 10.75 -6.44 4.15
C LEU A 74 12.09 -7.07 3.77
N THR A 75 12.75 -7.80 4.68
CA THR A 75 14.07 -8.39 4.43
C THR A 75 14.01 -9.41 3.30
N GLY A 76 14.88 -9.23 2.31
CA GLY A 76 14.95 -10.11 1.14
C GLY A 76 13.89 -9.89 0.08
N LEU A 77 12.99 -8.90 0.26
CA LEU A 77 12.09 -8.46 -0.82
C LEU A 77 12.79 -7.42 -1.71
N GLU A 78 12.63 -7.57 -3.03
CA GLU A 78 13.11 -6.57 -4.00
C GLU A 78 12.43 -5.22 -3.73
N ARG A 79 13.19 -4.12 -3.76
CA ARG A 79 12.68 -2.76 -3.58
C ARG A 79 13.01 -1.91 -4.80
N LEU A 80 12.03 -1.17 -5.29
CA LEU A 80 12.28 -0.15 -6.30
C LEU A 80 13.02 1.04 -5.67
N PRO A 81 14.02 1.60 -6.37
CA PRO A 81 14.62 2.85 -5.95
C PRO A 81 13.56 3.96 -6.02
N LEU A 82 13.59 4.86 -5.03
CA LEU A 82 12.76 6.07 -5.05
C LEU A 82 13.31 7.06 -6.06
N LYS A 83 12.41 7.75 -6.77
CA LYS A 83 12.75 8.82 -7.70
C LYS A 83 12.97 10.11 -6.92
N GLU A 84 14.09 10.78 -7.15
CA GLU A 84 14.36 12.10 -6.59
C GLU A 84 13.78 13.19 -7.51
N LEU A 85 13.04 14.12 -6.92
CA LEU A 85 12.39 15.22 -7.61
C LEU A 85 12.72 16.54 -6.90
N GLU A 86 13.33 17.48 -7.62
CA GLU A 86 13.53 18.82 -7.10
C GLU A 86 12.23 19.63 -7.17
N TYR A 87 11.76 20.08 -6.01
CA TYR A 87 10.58 20.92 -5.90
C TYR A 87 10.80 22.05 -4.90
N ARG A 88 10.73 23.29 -5.38
CA ARG A 88 10.86 24.52 -4.55
C ARG A 88 12.13 24.54 -3.69
N GLY A 89 13.26 24.13 -4.27
CA GLY A 89 14.56 24.10 -3.58
C GLY A 89 14.71 22.96 -2.55
N ARG A 90 13.87 21.93 -2.61
CA ARG A 90 13.97 20.71 -1.80
C ARG A 90 13.97 19.49 -2.71
N VAL A 91 14.71 18.45 -2.32
CA VAL A 91 14.64 17.13 -2.96
C VAL A 91 13.56 16.33 -2.26
N LEU A 92 12.54 15.92 -3.02
CA LEU A 92 11.51 14.99 -2.60
C LEU A 92 11.86 13.60 -3.13
N ARG A 93 11.53 12.55 -2.35
CA ARG A 93 11.70 11.16 -2.75
C ARG A 93 10.31 10.57 -2.97
N GLU A 94 10.01 10.19 -4.19
CA GLU A 94 8.70 9.71 -4.61
C GLU A 94 8.78 8.30 -5.17
N PHE A 95 7.62 7.64 -5.24
CA PHE A 95 7.52 6.34 -5.91
C PHE A 95 7.85 6.45 -7.40
N ASP A 96 8.78 5.62 -7.88
CA ASP A 96 9.12 5.55 -9.31
C ASP A 96 8.09 4.68 -10.08
N LEU A 97 6.97 5.30 -10.45
CA LEU A 97 5.91 4.63 -11.23
C LEU A 97 6.43 4.15 -12.59
N ASP A 98 7.28 4.93 -13.27
CA ASP A 98 7.83 4.58 -14.58
C ASP A 98 8.74 3.36 -14.46
N GLY A 99 9.62 3.35 -13.45
CA GLY A 99 10.47 2.21 -13.11
C GLY A 99 9.66 0.96 -12.76
N ALA A 100 8.56 1.13 -12.02
CA ALA A 100 7.66 0.02 -11.68
C ALA A 100 6.97 -0.58 -12.91
N LEU A 101 6.47 0.27 -13.81
CA LEU A 101 5.84 -0.17 -15.06
C LEU A 101 6.85 -0.85 -15.99
N ALA A 102 8.08 -0.34 -16.09
CA ALA A 102 9.15 -0.95 -16.86
C ALA A 102 9.59 -2.30 -16.30
N ARG A 103 9.62 -2.45 -14.97
CA ARG A 103 9.94 -3.72 -14.28
C ARG A 103 8.88 -4.80 -14.50
N ARG A 104 7.64 -4.40 -14.82
CA ARG A 104 6.49 -5.30 -15.06
C ARG A 104 6.30 -6.41 -14.00
N PRO A 105 6.34 -6.10 -12.69
CA PRO A 105 6.11 -7.08 -11.65
C PRO A 105 4.65 -7.59 -11.69
N ALA A 106 4.42 -8.81 -11.20
CA ALA A 106 3.07 -9.33 -11.01
C ALA A 106 2.36 -8.65 -9.82
N LEU A 107 3.12 -8.17 -8.83
CA LEU A 107 2.61 -7.49 -7.63
C LEU A 107 3.52 -6.33 -7.21
N ILE A 108 2.94 -5.16 -6.92
CA ILE A 108 3.63 -4.01 -6.33
C ILE A 108 3.03 -3.73 -4.96
N LEU A 109 3.87 -3.60 -3.94
CA LEU A 109 3.44 -3.16 -2.60
C LEU A 109 3.58 -1.65 -2.47
N ILE A 110 2.50 -0.97 -2.14
CA ILE A 110 2.45 0.47 -1.89
C ILE A 110 1.63 0.70 -0.62
N ASP A 111 2.21 1.42 0.34
CA ASP A 111 1.49 1.96 1.50
C ASP A 111 1.09 3.42 1.27
N GLU A 112 0.16 3.94 2.07
CA GLU A 112 -0.35 5.32 1.96
C GLU A 112 0.76 6.37 2.12
N LEU A 113 1.22 6.91 1.00
CA LEU A 113 2.01 8.14 0.89
C LEU A 113 1.16 9.39 1.23
N ALA A 114 0.57 9.42 2.44
CA ALA A 114 -0.31 10.51 2.86
C ALA A 114 -0.18 10.94 4.33
N HIS A 115 0.83 10.46 5.08
CA HIS A 115 1.05 10.90 6.47
C HIS A 115 2.07 12.03 6.64
N SER A 116 2.64 12.53 5.54
CA SER A 116 3.57 13.67 5.56
C SER A 116 3.25 14.66 4.45
N ASN A 117 2.01 15.16 4.44
CA ASN A 117 1.88 16.59 4.24
C ASN A 117 2.73 17.27 5.32
N LEU A 118 3.99 17.57 4.96
CA LEU A 118 4.93 18.36 5.73
C LEU A 118 4.17 19.49 6.45
N THR A 119 4.52 19.75 7.71
CA THR A 119 4.13 20.97 8.43
C THR A 119 4.36 22.17 7.51
N GLY A 120 3.28 22.69 6.91
CA GLY A 120 3.31 23.66 5.81
C GLY A 120 2.42 23.35 4.60
N SER A 121 1.77 22.19 4.52
CA SER A 121 0.83 21.88 3.42
C SER A 121 -0.49 22.64 3.54
N ARG A 122 -1.10 22.97 2.39
CA ARG A 122 -2.23 23.91 2.20
C ARG A 122 -3.53 23.56 2.98
N HIS A 123 -3.60 22.40 3.63
CA HIS A 123 -4.67 22.01 4.54
C HIS A 123 -4.09 21.38 5.82
N PRO A 124 -3.81 22.17 6.86
CA PRO A 124 -3.47 21.61 8.17
C PRO A 124 -4.66 20.87 8.77
N LYS A 125 -4.41 19.66 9.29
CA LYS A 125 -5.38 18.89 10.09
C LYS A 125 -5.73 19.72 11.35
N PRO A 126 -7.01 19.88 11.72
CA PRO A 126 -7.34 20.56 12.96
C PRO A 126 -6.77 19.75 14.12
N ARG A 127 -6.10 20.44 15.05
CA ARG A 127 -5.76 19.86 16.35
C ARG A 127 -7.07 19.47 17.02
N ALA A 128 -7.22 18.19 17.38
CA ALA A 128 -8.16 17.83 18.42
C ALA A 128 -7.61 18.41 19.72
N GLY A 129 -8.22 19.49 20.19
CA GLY A 129 -8.01 20.01 21.54
C GLY A 129 -8.90 19.26 22.53
N GLY A 130 -8.50 19.30 23.81
CA GLY A 130 -9.27 18.83 24.96
C GLY A 130 -8.72 17.54 25.54
#